data_AF-A0A813QTJ7-F1
#
_entry.id   AF-A0A813QTJ7-F1
#
_cell.length_a   1.000
_cell.length_b   1.000
_cell.length_c   1.000
_cell.angle_alpha   90.00
_cell.angle_beta   90.00
_cell.angle_gamma   90.00
#
_symmetry.space_group_name_H-M   'P 1'
#
loop_
_entity.id
_entity.type
_entity.pdbx_description
1 polymer ?
#
loop_
_entity_poly.entity_id
_entity_poly.type
_entity_poly.pdbx_seq_one_letter_code
_entity_poly.pdbx_strand_id
1 'polypeptide(L)'
;MAKIQEVLPIYEKLKNEWNRKPPNAEKTSELIHLLKNHFADGGFYPSDSSEDTRGLQIARDTLEIAAQCAILIGDIPSFERTLAQLKPFYFDLEDRLPESPYRYQLLGLNLLSLLSQNRLADFHTELELLPPKDIQNDIYLKYPVSLEQYLMEGSYNKVFLAKGTVPSPYFTFFMDILLDTIRDEIACCMEKSYRTISFTEAARLLYLNKTDELAAIAKKHGWQIKADQIFHFENNQMKADNEHVPADEIASQMIQYAREMEIII
;
A
#
# COMPACT_ATOMS: atom_id res chain seq x y z
N MET A 1 16.18 -18.03 -29.97
CA MET A 1 15.58 -19.36 -30.27
C MET A 1 15.99 -20.49 -29.30
N ALA A 2 17.28 -20.86 -29.15
CA ALA A 2 17.67 -21.99 -28.26
C ALA A 2 17.38 -21.78 -26.76
N LYS A 3 17.50 -20.54 -26.25
CA LYS A 3 17.21 -20.21 -24.84
C LYS A 3 15.70 -20.26 -24.50
N ILE A 4 14.81 -20.07 -25.47
CA ILE A 4 13.35 -20.14 -25.25
C ILE A 4 12.91 -21.59 -24.98
N GLN A 5 13.56 -22.57 -25.62
CA GLN A 5 13.28 -23.99 -25.40
C GLN A 5 13.72 -24.48 -24.02
N GLU A 6 14.67 -23.83 -23.36
CA GLU A 6 15.07 -24.14 -21.98
C GLU A 6 14.16 -23.47 -20.95
N VAL A 7 13.59 -22.29 -21.27
CA VAL A 7 12.66 -21.57 -20.38
C VAL A 7 11.27 -22.20 -20.37
N LEU A 8 10.77 -22.69 -21.50
CA LEU A 8 9.44 -23.34 -21.62
C LEU A 8 9.20 -24.49 -20.61
N PRO A 9 10.10 -25.48 -20.43
CA PRO A 9 9.89 -26.56 -19.48
C PRO A 9 9.97 -26.10 -18.02
N ILE A 10 10.71 -25.03 -17.72
CA ILE A 10 10.77 -24.44 -16.37
C ILE A 10 9.49 -23.66 -16.09
N TYR A 11 8.96 -22.96 -17.07
CA TYR A 11 7.68 -22.25 -17.01
C TYR A 11 6.49 -23.20 -16.92
N GLU A 12 6.50 -24.33 -17.62
CA GLU A 12 5.48 -25.39 -17.46
C GLU A 12 5.53 -26.03 -16.07
N LYS A 13 6.72 -26.25 -15.50
CA LYS A 13 6.88 -26.69 -14.11
C LYS A 13 6.34 -25.64 -13.13
N LEU A 14 6.59 -24.36 -13.37
CA LEU A 14 6.09 -23.26 -12.55
C LEU A 14 4.56 -23.13 -12.63
N LYS A 15 3.95 -23.29 -13.82
CA LYS A 15 2.50 -23.37 -13.99
C LYS A 15 1.87 -24.59 -13.30
N ASN A 16 2.54 -25.74 -13.36
CA ASN A 16 2.06 -26.95 -12.69
C ASN A 16 2.17 -26.87 -11.17
N GLU A 17 3.19 -26.21 -10.64
CA GLU A 17 3.31 -25.91 -9.21
C GLU A 17 2.30 -24.84 -8.76
N TRP A 18 2.00 -23.84 -9.60
CA TRP A 18 0.97 -22.83 -9.32
C TRP A 18 -0.44 -23.43 -9.29
N ASN A 19 -0.71 -24.43 -10.15
CA ASN A 19 -1.98 -25.14 -10.17
C ASN A 19 -2.15 -26.12 -9.00
N ARG A 20 -1.08 -26.46 -8.27
CA ARG A 20 -1.17 -27.22 -7.02
C ARG A 20 -1.46 -26.27 -5.86
N LYS A 21 -2.71 -26.23 -5.40
CA LYS A 21 -3.06 -25.66 -4.10
C LYS A 21 -2.84 -26.73 -3.02
N PRO A 22 -1.99 -26.52 -1.99
CA PRO A 22 -1.25 -25.31 -1.63
C PRO A 22 0.08 -25.15 -2.40
N PRO A 23 0.39 -23.95 -2.91
CA PRO A 23 1.65 -23.66 -3.60
C PRO A 23 2.82 -23.70 -2.62
N ASN A 24 3.89 -24.40 -2.97
CA ASN A 24 5.09 -24.47 -2.16
C ASN A 24 5.93 -23.20 -2.41
N ALA A 25 5.78 -22.22 -1.52
CA ALA A 25 6.35 -20.88 -1.65
C ALA A 25 7.90 -20.89 -1.75
N GLU A 26 8.55 -21.84 -1.08
CA GLU A 26 10.00 -21.98 -1.09
C GLU A 26 10.52 -22.50 -2.45
N LYS A 27 9.91 -23.56 -2.99
CA LYS A 27 10.30 -24.12 -4.30
C LYS A 27 9.99 -23.17 -5.46
N THR A 28 8.89 -22.42 -5.35
CA THR A 28 8.57 -21.38 -6.34
C THR A 28 9.57 -20.24 -6.26
N SER A 29 10.02 -19.83 -5.07
CA SER A 29 11.08 -18.83 -4.94
C SER A 29 12.41 -19.28 -5.57
N GLU A 30 12.84 -20.52 -5.34
CA GLU A 30 14.06 -21.08 -5.95
C GLU A 30 13.94 -21.17 -7.48
N LEU A 31 12.79 -21.62 -7.99
CA LEU A 31 12.52 -21.65 -9.43
C LEU A 31 12.47 -20.24 -10.04
N ILE A 32 11.92 -19.26 -9.33
CA ILE A 32 11.91 -17.85 -9.75
C ILE A 32 13.32 -17.28 -9.76
N HIS A 33 14.17 -17.60 -8.78
CA HIS A 33 15.57 -17.16 -8.77
C HIS A 33 16.35 -17.76 -9.95
N LEU A 34 16.15 -19.04 -10.24
CA LEU A 34 16.74 -19.69 -11.42
C LEU A 34 16.22 -19.07 -12.73
N LEU A 35 14.92 -18.79 -12.82
CA LEU A 35 14.31 -18.11 -13.97
C LEU A 35 14.85 -16.68 -14.13
N LYS A 36 14.98 -15.91 -13.05
CA LYS A 36 15.56 -14.56 -13.07
C LYS A 36 17.02 -14.57 -13.56
N ASN A 37 17.81 -15.56 -13.14
CA ASN A 37 19.17 -15.74 -13.66
C ASN A 37 19.17 -16.10 -15.16
N HIS A 38 18.28 -16.99 -15.59
CA HIS A 38 18.12 -17.33 -17.01
C HIS A 38 17.61 -16.15 -17.86
N PHE A 39 16.78 -15.26 -17.30
CA PHE A 39 16.35 -14.03 -17.98
C PHE A 39 17.47 -12.99 -18.06
N ALA A 40 18.31 -12.89 -17.03
CA ALA A 40 19.50 -12.04 -17.04
C ALA A 40 20.53 -12.52 -18.08
N ASP A 41 20.78 -13.84 -18.15
CA ASP A 41 21.63 -14.45 -19.17
C ASP A 41 21.00 -14.42 -20.57
N GLY A 42 19.67 -14.35 -20.64
CA GLY A 42 18.86 -14.32 -21.85
C GLY A 42 18.81 -12.96 -22.55
N GLY A 43 19.14 -11.86 -21.84
CA GLY A 43 19.12 -10.51 -22.40
C GLY A 43 17.72 -10.02 -22.76
N PHE A 44 16.68 -10.40 -22.01
CA PHE A 44 15.31 -9.94 -22.26
C PHE A 44 15.10 -8.56 -21.62
N TYR A 45 15.73 -7.54 -22.19
CA TYR A 45 15.46 -6.15 -21.82
C TYR A 45 14.31 -5.58 -22.67
N PRO A 46 13.48 -4.68 -22.13
CA PRO A 46 12.42 -4.00 -22.87
C PRO A 46 12.92 -3.27 -24.14
N SER A 47 14.22 -2.97 -24.20
CA SER A 47 14.87 -2.20 -25.28
C SER A 47 15.38 -3.02 -26.46
N ASP A 48 15.48 -4.35 -26.37
CA ASP A 48 16.12 -5.11 -27.46
C ASP A 48 15.13 -5.39 -28.58
N SER A 49 15.39 -4.75 -29.72
CA SER A 49 14.79 -4.97 -31.03
C SER A 49 14.95 -6.43 -31.48
N SER A 50 14.17 -7.33 -30.90
CA SER A 50 14.12 -8.74 -31.25
C SER A 50 12.65 -9.20 -31.32
N GLU A 51 12.31 -9.93 -32.39
CA GLU A 51 10.95 -10.38 -32.73
C GLU A 51 10.37 -11.47 -31.78
N ASP A 52 11.00 -11.70 -30.62
CA ASP A 52 10.65 -12.77 -29.70
C ASP A 52 9.53 -12.34 -28.74
N THR A 53 8.36 -12.00 -29.29
CA THR A 53 7.11 -11.69 -28.56
C THR A 53 6.73 -12.80 -27.56
N ARG A 54 7.01 -14.06 -27.90
CA ARG A 54 6.76 -15.22 -27.04
C ARG A 54 7.68 -15.27 -25.81
N GLY A 55 8.94 -14.85 -25.94
CA GLY A 55 9.87 -14.79 -24.81
C GLY A 55 9.48 -13.72 -23.81
N LEU A 56 9.07 -12.55 -24.32
CA LEU A 56 8.55 -11.43 -23.52
C LEU A 56 7.25 -11.81 -22.79
N GLN A 57 6.34 -12.54 -23.44
CA GLN A 57 5.13 -13.07 -22.78
C GLN A 57 5.46 -14.00 -21.62
N ILE A 58 6.39 -14.95 -21.83
CA ILE A 58 6.79 -15.88 -20.77
C ILE A 58 7.49 -15.16 -19.62
N ALA A 59 8.32 -14.16 -19.91
CA ALA A 59 8.95 -13.32 -18.89
C ALA A 59 7.89 -12.56 -18.07
N ARG A 60 6.93 -11.93 -18.73
CA ARG A 60 5.81 -11.23 -18.07
C ARG A 60 5.03 -12.17 -17.16
N ASP A 61 4.57 -13.30 -17.68
CA ASP A 61 3.77 -14.26 -16.90
C ASP A 61 4.56 -14.85 -15.73
N THR A 62 5.87 -15.05 -15.90
CA THR A 62 6.74 -15.51 -14.79
C THR A 62 6.86 -14.44 -13.71
N LEU A 63 7.00 -13.17 -14.09
CA LEU A 63 7.05 -12.07 -13.14
C LEU A 63 5.69 -11.84 -12.45
N GLU A 64 4.57 -12.02 -13.15
CA GLU A 64 3.23 -11.97 -12.57
C GLU A 64 3.04 -13.05 -11.50
N ILE A 65 3.46 -14.29 -11.78
CA ILE A 65 3.42 -15.38 -10.79
C ILE A 65 4.40 -15.10 -9.64
N ALA A 66 5.57 -14.55 -9.92
CA ALA A 66 6.53 -14.19 -8.88
C ALA A 66 5.99 -13.12 -7.92
N ALA A 67 5.26 -12.13 -8.43
CA ALA A 67 4.59 -11.13 -7.59
C ALA A 67 3.50 -11.77 -6.72
N GLN A 68 2.70 -12.70 -7.27
CA GLN A 68 1.67 -13.41 -6.50
C GLN A 68 2.29 -14.34 -5.43
N CYS A 69 3.40 -15.02 -5.73
CA CYS A 69 4.19 -15.78 -4.76
C CYS A 69 4.72 -14.88 -3.62
N ALA A 70 5.26 -13.70 -3.96
CA ALA A 70 5.80 -12.77 -2.97
C ALA A 70 4.73 -12.32 -1.96
N ILE A 71 3.48 -12.13 -2.42
CA ILE A 71 2.35 -11.81 -1.55
C ILE A 71 2.01 -12.97 -0.62
N LEU A 72 2.05 -14.22 -1.11
CA LEU A 72 1.80 -15.40 -0.26
C LEU A 72 2.87 -15.59 0.81
N ILE A 73 4.11 -15.22 0.52
CA ILE A 73 5.23 -15.22 1.48
C ILE A 73 5.11 -14.04 2.45
N GLY A 74 4.47 -12.95 2.04
CA GLY A 74 4.37 -11.71 2.81
C GLY A 74 5.62 -10.82 2.71
N ASP A 75 6.46 -10.99 1.69
CA ASP A 75 7.68 -10.18 1.50
C ASP A 75 7.37 -8.94 0.64
N ILE A 76 7.07 -7.83 1.33
CA ILE A 76 6.73 -6.53 0.72
C ILE A 76 7.90 -5.99 -0.14
N PRO A 77 9.17 -5.95 0.33
CA PRO A 77 10.29 -5.52 -0.52
C PRO A 77 10.48 -6.34 -1.80
N SER A 78 10.34 -7.67 -1.74
CA SER A 78 10.49 -8.51 -2.93
C SER A 78 9.33 -8.34 -3.92
N PHE A 79 8.13 -8.06 -3.41
CA PHE A 79 6.98 -7.67 -4.23
C PHE A 79 7.25 -6.37 -4.98
N GLU A 80 7.68 -5.31 -4.29
CA GLU A 80 7.98 -4.01 -4.91
C GLU A 80 9.04 -4.11 -6.00
N ARG A 81 10.12 -4.87 -5.77
CA ARG A 81 11.16 -5.08 -6.78
C ARG A 81 10.63 -5.78 -8.02
N THR A 82 9.84 -6.83 -7.83
CA THR A 82 9.26 -7.60 -8.95
C THR A 82 8.25 -6.76 -9.71
N LEU A 83 7.51 -5.91 -9.02
CA LEU A 83 6.59 -4.97 -9.63
C LEU A 83 7.31 -3.85 -10.41
N ALA A 84 8.38 -3.28 -9.85
CA ALA A 84 9.20 -2.30 -10.56
C ALA A 84 9.78 -2.89 -11.86
N GLN A 85 10.10 -4.18 -11.87
CA GLN A 85 10.49 -4.91 -13.08
C GLN A 85 9.31 -5.10 -14.05
N LEU A 86 8.08 -5.30 -13.55
CA LEU A 86 6.87 -5.45 -14.36
C LEU A 86 6.40 -4.14 -15.02
N LYS A 87 6.59 -2.98 -14.38
CA LYS A 87 6.10 -1.68 -14.88
C LYS A 87 6.55 -1.38 -16.32
N PRO A 88 7.85 -1.48 -16.69
CA PRO A 88 8.29 -1.30 -18.07
C PRO A 88 7.59 -2.24 -19.06
N PHE A 89 7.28 -3.48 -18.67
CA PHE A 89 6.56 -4.42 -19.54
C PHE A 89 5.09 -4.03 -19.77
N TYR A 90 4.50 -3.18 -18.91
CA TYR A 90 3.14 -2.69 -19.09
C TYR A 90 3.08 -1.38 -19.87
N PHE A 91 4.02 -0.45 -19.64
CA PHE A 91 4.03 0.86 -20.30
C PHE A 91 4.72 0.85 -21.68
N ASP A 92 5.83 0.13 -21.85
CA ASP A 92 6.62 0.19 -23.10
C ASP A 92 6.12 -0.80 -24.17
N LEU A 93 5.32 -1.81 -23.78
CA LEU A 93 4.89 -2.91 -24.66
C LEU A 93 3.38 -2.94 -24.95
N GLU A 94 2.67 -1.87 -24.61
CA GLU A 94 1.22 -1.74 -24.83
C GLU A 94 0.85 -1.91 -26.33
N ASP A 95 1.76 -1.52 -27.24
CA ASP A 95 1.61 -1.67 -28.69
C ASP A 95 1.85 -3.10 -29.23
N ARG A 96 2.46 -4.01 -28.45
CA ARG A 96 2.95 -5.31 -28.95
C ARG A 96 2.36 -6.54 -28.26
N LEU A 97 1.73 -6.37 -27.09
CA LEU A 97 1.23 -7.48 -26.28
C LEU A 97 -0.26 -7.33 -26.00
N PRO A 98 -1.04 -8.43 -26.02
CA PRO A 98 -2.40 -8.39 -25.51
C PRO A 98 -2.39 -8.15 -23.99
N GLU A 99 -3.33 -7.33 -23.53
CA GLU A 99 -3.55 -7.06 -22.11
C GLU A 99 -3.81 -8.37 -21.35
N SER A 100 -3.01 -8.62 -20.30
CA SER A 100 -3.22 -9.75 -19.41
C SER A 100 -4.39 -9.45 -18.47
N PRO A 101 -5.31 -10.41 -18.21
CA PRO A 101 -6.38 -10.23 -17.23
C PRO A 101 -5.85 -9.99 -15.80
N TYR A 102 -4.58 -10.33 -15.53
CA TYR A 102 -3.95 -10.12 -14.23
C TYR A 102 -3.29 -8.74 -14.09
N ARG A 103 -3.11 -7.98 -15.19
CA ARG A 103 -2.50 -6.63 -15.16
C ARG A 103 -3.20 -5.72 -14.15
N TYR A 104 -4.52 -5.60 -14.27
CA TYR A 104 -5.33 -4.75 -13.40
C TYR A 104 -5.39 -5.26 -11.95
N GLN A 105 -5.33 -6.57 -11.75
CA GLN A 105 -5.28 -7.15 -10.41
C GLN A 105 -3.94 -6.84 -9.71
N LEU A 106 -2.81 -7.03 -10.39
CA LEU A 106 -1.49 -6.72 -9.83
C LEU A 106 -1.32 -5.22 -9.57
N LEU A 107 -1.87 -4.40 -10.46
CA LEU A 107 -1.83 -2.96 -10.29
C LEU A 107 -2.70 -2.48 -9.13
N GLY A 108 -3.90 -3.06 -8.96
CA GLY A 108 -4.71 -2.84 -7.77
C GLY A 108 -3.99 -3.27 -6.49
N LEU A 109 -3.23 -4.37 -6.52
CA LEU A 109 -2.41 -4.81 -5.40
C LEU A 109 -1.26 -3.84 -5.11
N ASN A 110 -0.62 -3.27 -6.14
CA ASN A 110 0.37 -2.20 -5.96
C ASN A 110 -0.22 -0.99 -5.25
N LEU A 111 -1.37 -0.51 -5.74
CA LEU A 111 -2.07 0.62 -5.15
C LEU A 111 -2.41 0.36 -3.68
N LEU A 112 -2.89 -0.85 -3.35
CA LEU A 112 -3.16 -1.21 -1.96
C LEU A 112 -1.87 -1.30 -1.12
N SER A 113 -0.76 -1.78 -1.70
CA SER A 113 0.52 -1.85 -0.99
C SER A 113 1.05 -0.45 -0.64
N LEU A 114 0.90 0.53 -1.54
CA LEU A 114 1.27 1.93 -1.30
C LEU A 114 0.41 2.57 -0.21
N LEU A 115 -0.90 2.27 -0.20
CA LEU A 115 -1.80 2.69 0.88
C LEU A 115 -1.37 2.10 2.23
N SER A 116 -1.01 0.82 2.28
CA SER A 116 -0.57 0.18 3.53
C SER A 116 0.73 0.76 4.11
N GLN A 117 1.55 1.41 3.28
CA GLN A 117 2.79 2.07 3.70
C GLN A 117 2.61 3.57 4.00
N ASN A 118 1.38 4.10 3.95
CA ASN A 118 1.10 5.53 4.08
C ASN A 118 1.82 6.42 3.02
N ARG A 119 2.16 5.86 1.84
CA ARG A 119 2.80 6.60 0.74
C ARG A 119 1.77 7.15 -0.24
N LEU A 120 0.97 8.11 0.23
CA LEU A 120 -0.14 8.67 -0.55
C LEU A 120 0.30 9.44 -1.80
N ALA A 121 1.47 10.11 -1.75
CA ALA A 121 1.99 10.84 -2.90
C ALA A 121 2.32 9.92 -4.09
N ASP A 122 2.95 8.78 -3.80
CA ASP A 122 3.27 7.78 -4.81
C ASP A 122 2.01 7.11 -5.35
N PHE A 123 0.99 6.93 -4.49
CA PHE A 123 -0.32 6.43 -4.91
C PHE A 123 -0.96 7.33 -5.97
N HIS A 124 -1.01 8.65 -5.74
CA HIS A 124 -1.59 9.58 -6.73
C HIS A 124 -0.76 9.68 -8.02
N THR A 125 0.58 9.60 -7.90
CA THR A 125 1.46 9.59 -9.07
C THR A 125 1.21 8.35 -9.95
N GLU A 126 1.05 7.17 -9.33
CA GLU A 126 0.75 5.93 -10.04
C GLU A 126 -0.68 5.91 -10.61
N LEU A 127 -1.62 6.59 -9.96
CA LEU A 127 -2.98 6.76 -10.46
C LEU A 127 -3.00 7.66 -11.72
N GLU A 128 -2.17 8.71 -11.76
CA GLU A 128 -2.04 9.60 -12.92
C GLU A 128 -1.48 8.89 -14.16
N LEU A 129 -0.61 7.90 -13.99
CA LEU A 129 -0.06 7.10 -15.08
C LEU A 129 -1.12 6.23 -15.77
N LEU A 130 -2.28 6.00 -15.14
CA LEU A 130 -3.33 5.11 -15.65
C LEU A 130 -4.42 5.88 -16.39
N PRO A 131 -4.88 5.38 -17.55
CA PRO A 131 -5.99 6.01 -18.25
C PRO A 131 -7.28 5.89 -17.41
N PRO A 132 -8.06 6.97 -17.27
CA PRO A 132 -9.23 7.01 -16.39
C PRO A 132 -10.37 6.07 -16.81
N LYS A 133 -10.34 5.57 -18.05
CA LYS A 133 -11.33 4.61 -18.57
C LYS A 133 -11.19 3.24 -17.89
N ASP A 134 -9.96 2.81 -17.62
CA ASP A 134 -9.69 1.49 -17.06
C ASP A 134 -9.99 1.47 -15.56
N ILE A 135 -9.77 2.60 -14.90
CA ILE A 135 -10.09 2.81 -13.46
C ILE A 135 -11.60 2.66 -13.20
N GLN A 136 -12.45 3.14 -14.12
CA GLN A 136 -13.91 3.08 -13.96
C GLN A 136 -14.49 1.72 -14.31
N ASN A 137 -13.87 1.00 -15.24
CA ASN A 137 -14.39 -0.27 -15.75
C ASN A 137 -14.02 -1.46 -14.85
N ASP A 138 -12.84 -1.42 -14.20
CA ASP A 138 -12.36 -2.55 -13.41
C ASP A 138 -12.68 -2.46 -11.92
N ILE A 139 -13.35 -3.50 -11.43
CA ILE A 139 -13.69 -3.67 -10.01
C ILE A 139 -12.43 -3.69 -9.12
N TYR A 140 -11.32 -4.24 -9.64
CA TYR A 140 -10.06 -4.38 -8.89
C TYR A 140 -9.32 -3.06 -8.68
N LEU A 141 -9.43 -2.11 -9.62
CA LEU A 141 -8.83 -0.77 -9.49
C LEU A 141 -9.74 0.17 -8.71
N LYS A 142 -11.05 0.05 -8.90
CA LYS A 142 -12.03 0.85 -8.16
C LYS A 142 -11.96 0.60 -6.65
N TYR A 143 -11.63 -0.62 -6.24
CA TYR A 143 -11.57 -0.98 -4.83
C TYR A 143 -10.53 -0.13 -4.05
N PRO A 144 -9.22 -0.13 -4.39
CA PRO A 144 -8.24 0.75 -3.74
C PRO A 144 -8.58 2.24 -3.79
N VAL A 145 -9.13 2.73 -4.91
CA VAL A 145 -9.51 4.15 -5.05
C VAL A 145 -10.65 4.52 -4.11
N SER A 146 -11.69 3.69 -4.03
CA SER A 146 -12.80 3.93 -3.09
C SER A 146 -12.36 3.84 -1.63
N LEU A 147 -11.40 2.96 -1.34
CA LEU A 147 -10.83 2.79 -0.01
C LEU A 147 -10.01 4.03 0.40
N GLU A 148 -9.21 4.56 -0.51
CA GLU A 148 -8.46 5.79 -0.33
C GLU A 148 -9.38 6.98 -0.12
N GLN A 149 -10.46 7.10 -0.90
CA GLN A 149 -11.48 8.13 -0.67
C GLN A 149 -12.12 8.02 0.73
N TYR A 150 -12.44 6.81 1.18
CA TYR A 150 -12.99 6.63 2.53
C TYR A 150 -11.99 7.00 3.64
N LEU A 151 -10.69 6.77 3.40
CA LEU A 151 -9.63 7.18 4.31
C LEU A 151 -9.50 8.72 4.34
N MET A 152 -9.56 9.39 3.18
CA MET A 152 -9.57 10.85 3.09
C MET A 152 -10.82 11.48 3.75
N GLU A 153 -11.99 10.86 3.57
CA GLU A 153 -13.24 11.28 4.23
C GLU A 153 -13.19 11.04 5.75
N GLY A 154 -12.23 10.26 6.27
CA GLY A 154 -12.19 9.81 7.66
C GLY A 154 -13.35 8.85 8.02
N SER A 155 -14.00 8.26 7.01
CA SER A 155 -15.19 7.43 7.18
C SER A 155 -14.81 5.96 7.39
N TYR A 156 -14.24 5.65 8.56
CA TYR A 156 -13.76 4.30 8.88
C TYR A 156 -14.86 3.23 8.85
N ASN A 157 -16.12 3.59 9.12
CA ASN A 157 -17.26 2.68 9.04
C ASN A 157 -17.35 2.02 7.65
N LYS A 158 -17.11 2.79 6.58
CA LYS A 158 -17.15 2.30 5.20
C LYS A 158 -15.93 1.42 4.90
N VAL A 159 -14.76 1.74 5.47
CA VAL A 159 -13.53 0.93 5.33
C VAL A 159 -13.72 -0.47 5.91
N PHE A 160 -14.33 -0.58 7.09
CA PHE A 160 -14.62 -1.88 7.69
C PHE A 160 -15.66 -2.68 6.91
N LEU A 161 -16.67 -2.04 6.31
CA LEU A 161 -17.62 -2.71 5.42
C LEU A 161 -16.95 -3.15 4.11
N ALA A 162 -16.01 -2.36 3.58
CA ALA A 162 -15.26 -2.67 2.37
C ALA A 162 -14.43 -3.96 2.54
N LYS A 163 -13.96 -4.27 3.76
CA LYS A 163 -13.34 -5.57 4.09
C LYS A 163 -14.20 -6.77 3.69
N GLY A 164 -15.52 -6.66 3.78
CA GLY A 164 -16.46 -7.74 3.38
C GLY A 164 -16.62 -7.88 1.86
N THR A 165 -16.21 -6.88 1.09
CA THR A 165 -16.37 -6.82 -0.37
C THR A 165 -15.09 -7.16 -1.13
N VAL A 166 -14.09 -7.74 -0.46
CA VAL A 166 -12.78 -8.00 -1.04
C VAL A 166 -12.90 -8.96 -2.24
N PRO A 167 -12.53 -8.53 -3.46
CA PRO A 167 -12.74 -9.32 -4.68
C PRO A 167 -11.71 -10.45 -4.86
N SER A 168 -10.58 -10.44 -4.13
CA SER A 168 -9.56 -11.51 -4.25
C SER A 168 -8.79 -11.73 -2.94
N PRO A 169 -8.44 -12.99 -2.58
CA PRO A 169 -7.76 -13.33 -1.32
C PRO A 169 -6.43 -12.61 -1.08
N TYR A 170 -5.72 -12.22 -2.16
CA TYR A 170 -4.44 -11.52 -2.07
C TYR A 170 -4.57 -10.11 -1.48
N PHE A 171 -5.74 -9.47 -1.63
CA PHE A 171 -5.98 -8.16 -1.03
C PHE A 171 -6.18 -8.27 0.48
N THR A 172 -6.68 -9.39 1.00
CA THR A 172 -6.93 -9.56 2.44
C THR A 172 -5.67 -9.35 3.27
N PHE A 173 -4.52 -9.83 2.81
CA PHE A 173 -3.23 -9.65 3.49
C PHE A 173 -2.88 -8.18 3.69
N PHE A 174 -2.91 -7.38 2.62
CA PHE A 174 -2.62 -5.95 2.71
C PHE A 174 -3.72 -5.17 3.44
N MET A 175 -4.97 -5.61 3.33
CA MET A 175 -6.08 -5.01 4.09
C MET A 175 -5.90 -5.18 5.59
N ASP A 176 -5.41 -6.33 6.07
CA ASP A 176 -5.18 -6.54 7.50
C ASP A 176 -4.06 -5.61 8.03
N ILE A 177 -2.98 -5.42 7.27
CA ILE A 177 -1.90 -4.47 7.59
C ILE A 177 -2.43 -3.03 7.63
N LEU A 178 -3.23 -2.65 6.63
CA LEU A 178 -3.83 -1.32 6.56
C LEU A 178 -4.79 -1.08 7.73
N LEU A 179 -5.59 -2.08 8.12
CA LEU A 179 -6.51 -1.96 9.25
C LEU A 179 -5.78 -1.77 10.57
N ASP A 180 -4.63 -2.43 10.76
CA ASP A 180 -3.81 -2.22 11.95
C ASP A 180 -3.24 -0.79 11.97
N THR A 181 -2.77 -0.29 10.84
CA THR A 181 -2.29 1.10 10.71
C THR A 181 -3.41 2.11 10.98
N ILE A 182 -4.61 1.89 10.43
CA ILE A 182 -5.79 2.72 10.66
C ILE A 182 -6.19 2.71 12.14
N ARG A 183 -6.12 1.56 12.82
CA ARG A 183 -6.42 1.49 14.26
C ARG A 183 -5.44 2.32 15.08
N ASP A 184 -4.15 2.29 14.73
CA ASP A 184 -3.13 3.10 15.39
C ASP A 184 -3.34 4.61 15.13
N GLU A 185 -3.78 5.00 13.92
CA GLU A 185 -4.15 6.39 13.62
C GLU A 185 -5.42 6.84 14.36
N ILE A 186 -6.45 5.99 14.42
CA ILE A 186 -7.66 6.25 15.21
C ILE A 186 -7.28 6.42 16.68
N ALA A 187 -6.42 5.57 17.22
CA ALA A 187 -5.92 5.68 18.60
C ALA A 187 -5.20 7.02 18.84
N CYS A 188 -4.30 7.42 17.94
CA CYS A 188 -3.64 8.74 17.99
C CYS A 188 -4.63 9.91 17.93
N CYS A 189 -5.67 9.80 17.10
CA CYS A 189 -6.72 10.81 16.99
C CYS A 189 -7.60 10.87 18.25
N MET A 190 -7.88 9.71 18.86
CA MET A 190 -8.65 9.63 20.11
C MET A 190 -7.94 10.33 21.27
N GLU A 191 -6.61 10.21 21.36
CA GLU A 191 -5.80 10.90 22.37
C GLU A 191 -5.89 12.43 22.29
N LYS A 192 -5.98 12.97 21.06
CA LYS A 192 -6.06 14.42 20.83
C LYS A 192 -7.48 14.97 20.98
N SER A 193 -8.48 14.15 20.66
CA SER A 193 -9.87 14.60 20.54
C SER A 193 -10.63 14.51 21.87
N TYR A 194 -10.36 13.49 22.68
CA TYR A 194 -11.09 13.23 23.91
C TYR A 194 -10.24 13.57 25.13
N ARG A 195 -10.87 14.07 26.21
CA ARG A 195 -10.23 14.21 27.53
C ARG A 195 -10.40 12.95 28.36
N THR A 196 -11.58 12.35 28.26
CA THR A 196 -11.94 11.10 28.90
C THR A 196 -12.78 10.27 27.96
N ILE A 197 -12.50 8.97 27.85
CA ILE A 197 -13.35 8.04 27.13
C ILE A 197 -13.55 6.77 27.94
N SER A 198 -14.78 6.26 27.98
CA SER A 198 -15.11 4.97 28.58
C SER A 198 -14.70 3.81 27.65
N PHE A 199 -14.42 2.67 28.27
CA PHE A 199 -13.93 1.47 27.58
C PHE A 199 -14.90 0.93 26.52
N THR A 200 -16.21 1.00 26.77
CA THR A 200 -17.26 0.56 25.83
C THR A 200 -17.29 1.40 24.55
N GLU A 201 -17.11 2.71 24.68
CA GLU A 201 -17.12 3.68 23.59
C GLU A 201 -15.81 3.57 22.79
N ALA A 202 -14.68 3.38 23.47
CA ALA A 202 -13.40 3.12 22.83
C ALA A 202 -13.42 1.81 22.02
N ALA A 203 -13.99 0.74 22.56
CA ALA A 203 -14.15 -0.53 21.85
C ALA A 203 -15.03 -0.38 20.60
N ARG A 204 -16.12 0.42 20.69
CA ARG A 204 -17.00 0.68 19.55
C ARG A 204 -16.31 1.51 18.46
N LEU A 205 -15.51 2.51 18.83
CA LEU A 205 -14.79 3.37 17.88
C LEU A 205 -13.68 2.62 17.14
N LEU A 206 -12.95 1.74 17.83
CA LEU A 206 -11.89 0.93 17.24
C LEU A 206 -12.39 -0.35 16.55
N TYR A 207 -13.70 -0.59 16.55
CA TYR A 207 -14.33 -1.79 15.97
C TYR A 207 -13.70 -3.10 16.51
N LEU A 208 -13.39 -3.13 17.81
CA LEU A 208 -12.80 -4.30 18.45
C LEU A 208 -13.90 -5.19 19.03
N ASN A 209 -13.86 -6.48 18.69
CA ASN A 209 -14.76 -7.49 19.26
C ASN A 209 -14.21 -8.07 20.59
N LYS A 210 -12.92 -7.84 20.89
CA LYS A 210 -12.23 -8.37 22.07
C LYS A 210 -11.68 -7.25 22.96
N THR A 211 -11.91 -7.39 24.25
CA THR A 211 -11.39 -6.51 25.31
C THR A 211 -9.86 -6.54 25.45
N ASP A 212 -9.23 -7.64 25.03
CA ASP A 212 -7.78 -7.86 25.19
C ASP A 212 -6.94 -7.07 24.19
N GLU A 213 -7.42 -6.89 22.96
CA GLU A 213 -6.75 -6.10 21.92
C GLU A 213 -6.75 -4.61 22.30
N LEU A 214 -7.84 -4.13 22.91
CA LEU A 214 -7.91 -2.77 23.44
C LEU A 214 -6.93 -2.55 24.59
N ALA A 215 -6.71 -3.55 25.44
CA ALA A 215 -5.70 -3.48 26.51
C ALA A 215 -4.26 -3.46 25.96
N ALA A 216 -3.99 -4.15 24.86
CA ALA A 216 -2.68 -4.11 24.19
C ALA A 216 -2.41 -2.74 23.54
N ILE A 217 -3.42 -2.16 22.87
CA ILE A 217 -3.35 -0.82 22.28
C ILE A 217 -3.19 0.23 23.39
N ALA A 218 -3.99 0.17 24.44
CA ALA A 218 -3.90 1.07 25.59
C ALA A 218 -2.51 1.02 26.26
N LYS A 219 -1.87 -0.16 26.33
CA LYS A 219 -0.49 -0.30 26.83
C LYS A 219 0.53 0.31 25.88
N LYS A 220 0.40 0.09 24.56
CA LYS A 220 1.29 0.70 23.55
C LYS A 220 1.26 2.23 23.62
N HIS A 221 0.08 2.78 23.82
CA HIS A 221 -0.16 4.22 23.86
C HIS A 221 -0.05 4.84 25.26
N GLY A 222 0.18 4.04 26.31
CA GLY A 222 0.35 4.54 27.68
C GLY A 222 -0.90 5.14 28.30
N TRP A 223 -2.10 4.70 27.90
CA TRP A 223 -3.36 5.24 28.42
C TRP A 223 -3.54 4.90 29.92
N GLN A 224 -3.79 5.92 30.74
CA GLN A 224 -4.02 5.73 32.17
C GLN A 224 -5.46 5.23 32.42
N ILE A 225 -5.58 4.00 32.91
CA ILE A 225 -6.85 3.40 33.32
C ILE A 225 -7.12 3.81 34.77
N LYS A 226 -8.12 4.65 35.01
CA LYS A 226 -8.69 4.82 36.37
C LYS A 226 -9.70 3.71 36.65
N ALA A 227 -9.98 3.49 37.93
CA ALA A 227 -10.75 2.37 38.50
C ALA A 227 -12.18 2.17 37.96
N ASP A 228 -12.63 2.99 37.00
CA ASP A 228 -13.97 2.97 36.42
C ASP A 228 -13.97 2.67 34.90
N GLN A 229 -12.89 2.08 34.37
CA GLN A 229 -12.73 1.80 32.93
C GLN A 229 -12.83 3.06 32.03
N ILE A 230 -12.44 4.22 32.56
CA ILE A 230 -12.34 5.47 31.83
C ILE A 230 -10.86 5.76 31.57
N PHE A 231 -10.50 5.88 30.30
CA PHE A 231 -9.19 6.36 29.85
C PHE A 231 -9.19 7.87 29.94
N HIS A 232 -8.19 8.43 30.62
CA HIS A 232 -7.93 9.86 30.60
C HIS A 232 -6.75 10.14 29.67
N PHE A 233 -6.96 10.98 28.67
CA PHE A 233 -5.90 11.44 27.79
C PHE A 233 -5.38 12.76 28.36
N GLU A 234 -4.08 12.83 28.65
CA GLU A 234 -3.44 14.10 28.99
C GLU A 234 -3.45 14.99 27.75
N ASN A 235 -4.45 15.86 27.70
CA ASN A 235 -4.67 16.70 26.56
C ASN A 235 -3.51 17.70 26.46
N ASN A 236 -2.64 17.51 25.48
CA ASN A 236 -1.52 18.41 25.16
C ASN A 236 -2.00 19.83 24.79
N GLN A 237 -3.32 20.07 24.70
CA GLN A 237 -3.94 21.40 24.56
C GLN A 237 -3.45 22.42 25.62
N MET A 238 -3.06 21.98 26.82
CA MET A 238 -2.49 22.89 27.83
C MET A 238 -1.08 23.42 27.49
N LYS A 239 -0.37 22.85 26.52
CA LYS A 239 0.93 23.37 26.09
C LYS A 239 0.80 24.51 25.07
N ALA A 240 -0.22 24.46 24.21
CA ALA A 240 -0.46 25.50 23.21
C ALA A 240 -0.89 26.85 23.83
N ASP A 241 -1.62 26.84 24.93
CA ASP A 241 -1.98 28.07 25.66
C ASP A 241 -0.81 28.69 26.45
N ASN A 242 0.29 27.94 26.65
CA ASN A 242 1.47 28.39 27.38
C ASN A 242 2.66 28.77 26.47
N GLU A 243 2.57 28.52 25.16
CA GLU A 243 3.45 29.18 24.19
C GLU A 243 2.95 30.61 24.03
N HIS A 244 3.52 31.49 24.86
CA HIS A 244 3.41 32.93 24.70
C HIS A 244 3.59 33.26 23.22
N VAL A 245 2.52 33.75 22.58
CA VAL A 245 2.54 34.20 21.17
C VAL A 245 3.87 34.91 20.91
N PRO A 246 4.64 34.55 19.87
CA PRO A 246 6.00 35.06 19.66
C PRO A 246 5.94 36.55 19.28
N ALA A 247 5.72 37.39 20.29
CA ALA A 247 5.59 38.83 20.18
C ALA A 247 6.87 39.44 19.61
N ASP A 248 8.02 38.84 19.90
CA ASP A 248 9.32 39.24 19.37
C ASP A 248 9.43 39.00 17.86
N GLU A 249 8.91 37.88 17.33
CA GLU A 249 8.89 37.63 15.89
C GLU A 249 7.95 38.62 15.18
N ILE A 250 6.77 38.85 15.73
CA ILE A 250 5.81 39.83 15.18
C ILE A 250 6.39 41.24 15.21
N ALA A 251 7.06 41.62 16.30
CA ALA A 251 7.73 42.91 16.40
C ALA A 251 8.87 43.05 15.39
N SER A 252 9.67 42.00 15.20
CA SER A 252 10.76 42.00 14.21
C SER A 252 10.23 42.14 12.78
N GLN A 253 9.14 41.43 12.43
CA GLN A 253 8.48 41.54 11.12
C GLN A 253 7.90 42.94 10.91
N MET A 254 7.27 43.52 11.93
CA MET A 254 6.73 44.89 11.87
C MET A 254 7.82 45.94 11.67
N ILE A 255 8.97 45.80 12.34
CA ILE A 255 10.14 46.68 12.14
C ILE A 255 10.71 46.50 10.72
N GLN A 256 10.74 45.27 10.21
CA GLN A 256 11.24 44.96 8.87
C GLN A 256 10.33 45.56 7.78
N TYR A 257 9.01 45.45 7.94
CA TYR A 257 8.03 46.11 7.06
C TYR A 257 8.13 47.64 7.13
N ALA A 258 8.28 48.21 8.31
CA ALA A 258 8.47 49.65 8.46
C ALA A 258 9.76 50.13 7.76
N ARG A 259 10.84 49.37 7.90
CA ARG A 259 12.12 49.64 7.24
C ARG A 259 12.01 49.56 5.72
N GLU A 260 11.33 48.56 5.18
CA GLU A 260 11.11 48.44 3.73
C GLU A 260 10.23 49.56 3.17
N MET A 261 9.27 50.08 3.95
CA MET A 261 8.47 51.24 3.55
C MET A 261 9.21 52.58 3.64
N GLU A 262 10.15 52.74 4.57
CA GLU A 262 10.97 53.95 4.70
C GLU A 262 12.12 54.02 3.70
N ILE A 263 12.58 52.88 3.18
CA ILE A 263 13.56 52.86 2.10
C ILE A 263 12.87 53.36 0.82
N ILE A 264 13.22 54.57 0.41
CA ILE A 264 12.82 55.10 -0.90
C ILE A 264 13.53 54.26 -1.97
N ILE A 265 12.75 53.57 -2.80
CA ILE A 265 13.19 52.93 -4.03
C ILE A 265 13.42 54.00 -5.10
#